data_AF-A0A3E1NMW9-F1
#
_entry.id   AF-A0A3E1NMW9-F1
#
_cell.length_a   1.000
_cell.length_b   1.000
_cell.length_c   1.000
_cell.angle_alpha   90.00
_cell.angle_beta   90.00
_cell.angle_gamma   90.00
#
_symmetry.space_group_name_H-M   'P 1'
#
loop_
_entity.id
_entity.type
_entity.pdbx_description
1 polymer ?
#
loop_
_entity_poly.entity_id
_entity_poly.type
_entity_poly.pdbx_seq_one_letter_code
_entity_poly.pdbx_strand_id
1 'polypeptide(L)'
;MFNKIFISMFFVLLHLGVSAQVKDSVFYFVVGDSIDNNAIGEEYAYNYHRQYLNDSVFCEVGLFTRKTSFVYEFMIENGDWYFRHSDKWQPFFVKSRGYNVRFNINGIVFTTTWSNPGMFRGMKSFILTLVPPKNMSISHMPQYIFNPEFGFIAIKNEVTLIRKDIQFLEE
;
A
#
# COMPACT_ATOMS: atom_id res chain seq x y z
N MET A 1 27.00 -50.71 8.92
CA MET A 1 27.35 -49.92 7.72
C MET A 1 26.16 -49.11 7.18
N PHE A 2 25.30 -48.56 8.05
CA PHE A 2 24.04 -47.87 7.67
C PHE A 2 23.99 -46.39 8.10
N ASN A 3 25.04 -45.86 8.74
CA ASN A 3 24.98 -44.57 9.45
C ASN A 3 25.53 -43.37 8.64
N LYS A 4 26.10 -43.60 7.46
CA LYS A 4 26.71 -42.52 6.65
C LYS A 4 25.78 -41.91 5.60
N ILE A 5 24.74 -42.63 5.18
CA ILE A 5 23.79 -42.16 4.14
C ILE A 5 22.78 -41.16 4.74
N PHE A 6 22.39 -41.35 6.01
CA PHE A 6 21.42 -40.48 6.69
C PHE A 6 21.96 -39.06 6.96
N ILE A 7 23.25 -38.94 7.26
CA ILE A 7 23.90 -37.64 7.52
C ILE A 7 24.01 -36.81 6.22
N SER A 8 24.23 -37.45 5.08
CA SER A 8 24.29 -36.76 3.78
C SER A 8 22.94 -36.18 3.36
N MET A 9 21.83 -36.83 3.68
CA MET A 9 20.49 -36.38 3.28
C MET A 9 20.00 -35.18 4.12
N PHE A 10 20.48 -35.07 5.37
CA PHE A 10 20.16 -33.95 6.26
C PHE A 10 20.87 -32.65 5.85
N PHE A 11 22.07 -32.74 5.27
CA PHE A 11 22.80 -31.56 4.78
C PHE A 11 22.21 -30.98 3.47
N VAL A 12 21.63 -31.82 2.61
CA VAL A 12 20.93 -31.33 1.40
C VAL A 12 19.66 -30.57 1.76
N LEU A 13 18.95 -30.97 2.82
CA LEU A 13 17.76 -30.26 3.32
C LEU A 13 18.09 -28.92 3.98
N LEU A 14 19.27 -28.76 4.58
CA LEU A 14 19.74 -27.48 5.15
C LEU A 14 20.27 -26.49 4.10
N HIS A 15 20.66 -26.96 2.90
CA HIS A 15 21.02 -26.09 1.76
C HIS A 15 19.83 -25.69 0.89
N LEU A 16 18.66 -26.30 1.10
CA LEU A 16 17.37 -25.73 0.71
C LEU A 16 16.87 -24.72 1.75
N GLY A 17 17.80 -24.00 2.39
CA GLY A 17 17.50 -22.73 3.01
C GLY A 17 16.99 -21.81 1.91
N VAL A 18 15.67 -21.87 1.70
CA VAL A 18 14.91 -20.95 0.87
C VAL A 18 15.20 -19.58 1.48
N SER A 19 16.22 -18.92 0.94
CA SER A 19 16.32 -17.48 1.00
C SER A 19 15.07 -16.98 0.31
N ALA A 20 13.97 -16.86 1.07
CA ALA A 20 12.81 -16.12 0.66
C ALA A 20 13.34 -14.71 0.40
N GLN A 21 13.62 -14.45 -0.88
CA GLN A 21 14.15 -13.17 -1.32
C GLN A 21 13.05 -12.19 -0.99
N VAL A 22 13.28 -11.33 0.01
CA VAL A 22 12.34 -10.28 0.39
C VAL A 22 12.12 -9.45 -0.86
N LYS A 23 10.94 -9.62 -1.47
CA LYS A 23 10.58 -8.85 -2.67
C LYS A 23 10.24 -7.46 -2.18
N ASP A 24 11.14 -6.52 -2.40
CA ASP A 24 10.88 -5.10 -2.16
C ASP A 24 10.34 -4.47 -3.44
N SER A 25 9.26 -3.70 -3.33
CA SER A 25 8.67 -2.97 -4.44
C SER A 25 8.53 -1.51 -4.02
N VAL A 26 9.38 -0.66 -4.60
CA VAL A 26 9.33 0.77 -4.32
C VAL A 26 8.29 1.41 -5.24
N PHE A 27 7.27 2.01 -4.64
CA PHE A 27 6.23 2.70 -5.38
C PHE A 27 6.49 4.21 -5.39
N TYR A 28 6.89 4.69 -6.56
CA TYR A 28 7.11 6.10 -6.80
C TYR A 28 5.82 6.73 -7.33
N PHE A 29 5.34 7.77 -6.64
CA PHE A 29 4.25 8.58 -7.16
C PHE A 29 4.82 9.78 -7.91
N VAL A 30 4.42 9.95 -9.17
CA VAL A 30 4.69 11.18 -9.93
C VAL A 30 3.54 12.13 -9.76
N VAL A 31 3.87 13.36 -9.38
CA VAL A 31 3.00 14.53 -9.35
C VAL A 31 2.71 14.93 -10.79
N GLY A 32 1.51 14.62 -11.30
CA GLY A 32 1.09 15.05 -12.63
C GLY A 32 0.33 16.37 -12.55
N ASP A 33 1.00 17.50 -12.79
CA ASP A 33 0.33 18.76 -13.09
C ASP A 33 0.11 18.90 -14.60
N SER A 34 -1.13 19.13 -15.00
CA SER A 34 -1.34 19.97 -16.17
C SER A 34 -1.05 21.41 -15.75
N ILE A 35 0.06 21.95 -16.22
CA ILE A 35 0.35 23.34 -16.64
C ILE A 35 1.86 23.58 -16.44
N ASP A 36 2.56 23.55 -17.56
CA ASP A 36 3.86 24.17 -17.86
C ASP A 36 5.06 24.00 -16.88
N ASN A 37 6.10 23.39 -17.46
CA ASN A 37 7.54 23.64 -17.22
C ASN A 37 8.22 23.04 -15.97
N ASN A 38 8.76 21.81 -16.18
CA ASN A 38 10.17 21.41 -16.06
C ASN A 38 11.04 21.73 -14.81
N ALA A 39 10.52 22.28 -13.70
CA ALA A 39 11.38 22.49 -12.52
C ALA A 39 10.72 22.33 -11.13
N ILE A 40 9.41 22.08 -11.04
CA ILE A 40 8.68 22.09 -9.74
C ILE A 40 8.30 20.67 -9.25
N GLY A 41 8.45 19.65 -10.11
CA GLY A 41 7.94 18.30 -9.83
C GLY A 41 8.64 17.50 -8.72
N GLU A 42 9.91 17.82 -8.39
CA GLU A 42 10.67 17.07 -7.38
C GLU A 42 10.30 17.46 -5.93
N GLU A 43 9.90 18.71 -5.69
CA GLU A 43 9.59 19.21 -4.33
C GLU A 43 8.27 18.63 -3.76
N TYR A 44 7.42 18.04 -4.60
CA TYR A 44 6.15 17.44 -4.21
C TYR A 44 6.13 15.91 -4.30
N ALA A 45 7.30 15.28 -4.52
CA ALA A 45 7.42 13.84 -4.59
C ALA A 45 7.00 13.18 -3.26
N TYR A 46 6.00 12.30 -3.35
CA TYR A 46 5.52 11.47 -2.26
C TYR A 46 5.95 10.03 -2.53
N ASN A 47 6.82 9.49 -1.68
CA ASN A 47 7.25 8.09 -1.80
C ASN A 47 6.71 7.30 -0.60
N TYR A 48 6.12 6.15 -0.88
CA TYR A 48 5.99 5.08 0.10
C TYR A 48 6.52 3.80 -0.53
N HIS A 49 6.98 2.87 0.30
CA HIS A 49 7.50 1.59 -0.18
C HIS A 49 6.63 0.45 0.30
N ARG A 50 6.49 -0.56 -0.57
CA ARG A 50 5.86 -1.83 -0.21
C ARG A 50 6.92 -2.90 -0.09
N GLN A 51 7.11 -3.38 1.13
CA GLN A 51 8.02 -4.48 1.41
C GLN A 51 7.20 -5.76 1.62
N TYR A 52 7.35 -6.76 0.74
CA TYR A 52 6.67 -8.04 0.90
C TYR A 52 7.38 -8.90 1.95
N LEU A 53 6.62 -9.34 2.96
CA LEU A 53 7.07 -10.31 3.96
C LEU A 53 6.91 -11.74 3.45
N ASN A 54 5.88 -11.96 2.62
CA ASN A 54 5.65 -13.18 1.83
C ASN A 54 4.71 -12.83 0.65
N ASP A 55 4.17 -13.85 -0.03
CA ASP A 55 3.33 -13.68 -1.22
C ASP A 55 2.01 -12.93 -0.98
N SER A 56 1.46 -12.99 0.24
CA SER A 56 0.18 -12.39 0.60
C SER A 56 0.28 -11.25 1.62
N VAL A 57 1.40 -11.14 2.34
CA VAL A 57 1.61 -10.19 3.44
C VAL A 57 2.72 -9.21 3.09
N PHE A 58 2.46 -7.92 3.31
CA PHE A 58 3.42 -6.85 3.04
C PHE A 58 3.24 -5.66 3.98
N CYS A 59 4.28 -4.83 4.04
CA CYS A 59 4.31 -3.59 4.78
C CYS A 59 4.26 -2.40 3.82
N GLU A 60 3.35 -1.46 4.05
CA GLU A 60 3.34 -0.15 3.41
C GLU A 60 4.00 0.86 4.35
N VAL A 61 5.12 1.42 3.91
CA VAL A 61 5.95 2.27 4.77
C VAL A 61 6.00 3.69 4.23
N GLY A 62 5.69 4.65 5.10
CA GLY A 62 5.52 6.05 4.72
C GLY A 62 4.14 6.37 4.13
N LEU A 63 3.25 5.37 4.00
CA LEU A 63 1.86 5.57 3.63
C LEU A 63 1.20 6.60 4.58
N PHE A 64 0.38 7.50 4.04
CA PHE A 64 -0.26 8.65 4.70
C PHE A 64 0.64 9.74 5.31
N THR A 65 1.91 9.48 5.58
CA THR A 65 2.72 10.35 6.45
C THR A 65 4.01 10.86 5.84
N ARG A 66 4.48 10.29 4.71
CA ARG A 66 5.83 10.47 4.12
C ARG A 66 6.98 10.01 5.02
N LYS A 67 6.71 9.63 6.28
CA LYS A 67 7.73 9.27 7.26
C LYS A 67 7.95 7.78 7.25
N THR A 68 9.17 7.36 7.00
CA THR A 68 9.58 5.95 6.95
C THR A 68 9.41 5.21 8.28
N SER A 69 9.24 5.93 9.39
CA SER A 69 8.94 5.35 10.71
C SER A 69 7.51 4.83 10.84
N PHE A 70 6.61 5.13 9.90
CA PHE A 70 5.23 4.65 9.92
C PHE A 70 5.07 3.49 8.96
N VAL A 71 4.79 2.31 9.52
CA VAL A 71 4.64 1.06 8.79
C VAL A 71 3.23 0.53 9.04
N TYR A 72 2.51 0.23 7.96
CA TYR A 72 1.20 -0.41 8.01
C TYR A 72 1.30 -1.78 7.36
N GLU A 73 1.02 -2.83 8.14
CA GLU A 73 1.05 -4.20 7.64
C GLU A 73 -0.31 -4.57 7.04
N PHE A 74 -0.28 -5.10 5.82
CA PHE A 74 -1.45 -5.55 5.07
C PHE A 74 -1.30 -7.01 4.67
N MET A 75 -2.44 -7.65 4.48
CA MET A 75 -2.55 -9.01 3.93
C MET A 75 -3.63 -9.03 2.86
N ILE A 76 -3.38 -9.73 1.76
CA ILE A 76 -4.36 -10.01 0.71
C ILE A 76 -4.65 -11.50 0.68
N GLU A 77 -5.91 -11.88 0.89
CA GLU A 77 -6.37 -13.26 0.82
C GLU A 77 -7.60 -13.33 -0.10
N ASN A 78 -7.54 -14.11 -1.18
CA ASN A 78 -8.63 -14.23 -2.16
C ASN A 78 -9.12 -12.88 -2.72
N GLY A 79 -8.21 -11.91 -2.86
CA GLY A 79 -8.53 -10.55 -3.32
C GLY A 79 -9.12 -9.62 -2.24
N ASP A 80 -9.32 -10.12 -1.02
CA ASP A 80 -9.76 -9.35 0.12
C ASP A 80 -8.55 -8.81 0.89
N TRP A 81 -8.59 -7.53 1.23
CA TRP A 81 -7.54 -6.84 1.95
C TRP A 81 -7.85 -6.76 3.44
N TYR A 82 -6.83 -7.04 4.23
CA TYR A 82 -6.82 -6.92 5.68
C TYR A 82 -5.66 -6.02 6.09
N PHE A 83 -5.84 -5.26 7.16
CA PHE A 83 -4.77 -4.49 7.77
C PHE A 83 -4.57 -4.95 9.22
N ARG A 84 -3.33 -4.89 9.70
CA ARG A 84 -3.01 -5.31 11.06
C ARG A 84 -3.18 -4.16 12.04
N HIS A 85 -3.97 -4.37 13.08
CA HIS A 85 -4.19 -3.41 14.16
C HIS A 85 -4.28 -4.12 15.51
N SER A 86 -3.44 -3.70 16.46
CA SER A 86 -3.35 -4.32 17.79
C SER A 86 -3.16 -5.84 17.69
N ASP A 87 -2.20 -6.26 16.87
CA ASP A 87 -1.85 -7.66 16.59
C ASP A 87 -2.96 -8.54 16.00
N LYS A 88 -4.01 -7.93 15.46
CA LYS A 88 -5.12 -8.64 14.80
C LYS A 88 -5.29 -8.16 13.37
N TRP A 89 -5.59 -9.09 12.47
CA TRP A 89 -6.04 -8.78 11.12
C TRP A 89 -7.48 -8.28 11.17
N GLN A 90 -7.71 -7.13 10.56
CA GLN A 90 -9.02 -6.52 10.46
C GLN A 90 -9.35 -6.29 8.98
N PRO A 91 -10.61 -6.49 8.56
CA PRO A 91 -11.04 -6.17 7.20
C PRO A 91 -10.72 -4.72 6.86
N PHE A 92 -10.05 -4.52 5.74
CA PHE A 92 -9.77 -3.20 5.17
C PHE A 92 -10.63 -2.98 3.92
N PHE A 93 -10.66 -3.96 3.02
CA PHE A 93 -11.45 -3.94 1.81
C PHE A 93 -11.84 -5.37 1.40
N VAL A 94 -13.13 -5.71 1.40
CA VAL A 94 -13.62 -7.09 1.18
C VAL A 94 -14.74 -7.08 0.13
N LYS A 95 -14.71 -7.99 -0.84
CA LYS A 95 -15.80 -8.21 -1.82
C LYS A 95 -16.35 -6.93 -2.48
N SER A 96 -15.46 -6.00 -2.86
CA SER A 96 -15.81 -4.66 -3.42
C SER A 96 -16.34 -3.62 -2.42
N ARG A 97 -16.14 -3.81 -1.12
CA ARG A 97 -16.54 -2.85 -0.09
C ARG A 97 -15.37 -2.51 0.84
N GLY A 98 -15.11 -1.22 1.00
CA GLY A 98 -14.19 -0.71 2.01
C GLY A 98 -14.78 -0.69 3.42
N TYR A 99 -13.92 -0.89 4.41
CA TYR A 99 -14.27 -0.81 5.83
C TYR A 99 -13.72 0.47 6.43
N ASN A 100 -14.51 1.09 7.32
CA ASN A 100 -14.08 2.27 8.06
C ASN A 100 -13.15 1.81 9.17
N VAL A 101 -11.86 2.06 8.99
CA VAL A 101 -10.79 1.65 9.90
C VAL A 101 -10.11 2.88 10.46
N ARG A 102 -9.41 2.72 11.58
CA ARG A 102 -8.68 3.82 12.24
C ARG A 102 -7.20 3.71 11.97
N PHE A 103 -6.60 4.80 11.53
CA PHE A 103 -5.16 4.95 11.40
C PHE A 103 -4.65 6.01 12.36
N ASN A 104 -3.62 5.67 13.13
CA ASN A 104 -2.84 6.66 13.86
C ASN A 104 -1.78 7.23 12.91
N ILE A 105 -1.89 8.52 12.62
CA ILE A 105 -0.97 9.26 11.75
C ILE A 105 -0.43 10.42 12.59
N ASN A 106 0.87 10.38 12.91
CA ASN A 106 1.53 11.39 13.74
C ASN A 106 0.81 11.68 15.09
N GLY A 107 0.27 10.66 15.75
CA GLY A 107 -0.45 10.81 17.02
C GLY A 107 -1.93 11.19 16.89
N ILE A 108 -2.41 11.45 15.67
CA ILE A 108 -3.80 11.79 15.40
C ILE A 108 -4.51 10.56 14.81
N VAL A 109 -5.69 10.25 15.34
CA VAL A 109 -6.47 9.10 14.87
C VAL A 109 -7.45 9.55 13.79
N PHE A 110 -7.18 9.13 12.55
CA PHE A 110 -8.06 9.33 11.40
C PHE A 110 -8.94 8.10 11.21
N THR A 111 -10.18 8.30 10.76
CA THR A 111 -11.08 7.22 10.34
C THR A 111 -11.20 7.22 8.82
N THR A 112 -11.09 6.08 8.17
CA THR A 112 -11.30 6.01 6.72
C THR A 112 -12.79 6.08 6.37
N THR A 113 -13.08 6.69 5.22
CA THR A 113 -14.37 6.60 4.54
C THR A 113 -14.15 6.30 3.08
N TRP A 114 -15.10 5.59 2.48
CA TRP A 114 -14.99 5.09 1.11
C TRP A 114 -16.09 5.66 0.23
N SER A 115 -15.75 6.03 -1.00
CA SER A 115 -16.73 6.37 -2.02
C SER A 115 -17.30 5.13 -2.70
N ASN A 116 -18.37 5.33 -3.46
CA ASN A 116 -18.80 4.35 -4.45
C ASN A 116 -17.69 4.10 -5.51
N PRO A 117 -17.66 2.91 -6.12
CA PRO A 117 -16.72 2.59 -7.18
C PRO A 117 -16.90 3.51 -8.38
N GLY A 118 -15.78 3.86 -9.03
CA GLY A 118 -15.73 4.55 -10.31
C GLY A 118 -14.64 3.97 -11.20
N MET A 119 -14.47 4.56 -12.39
CA MET A 119 -13.37 4.20 -13.30
C MET A 119 -12.24 5.20 -13.14
N PHE A 120 -11.01 4.71 -12.98
CA PHE A 120 -9.80 5.52 -13.04
C PHE A 120 -8.84 4.84 -14.01
N ARG A 121 -8.56 5.50 -15.15
CA ARG A 121 -7.69 4.98 -16.22
C ARG A 121 -8.04 3.53 -16.62
N GLY A 122 -9.30 3.30 -16.97
CA GLY A 122 -9.78 1.97 -17.37
C GLY A 122 -9.93 0.94 -16.24
N MET A 123 -9.50 1.23 -15.01
CA MET A 123 -9.61 0.32 -13.88
C MET A 123 -10.74 0.70 -12.93
N LYS A 124 -11.53 -0.30 -12.50
CA LYS A 124 -12.48 -0.11 -11.40
C LYS A 124 -11.73 0.23 -10.13
N SER A 125 -12.04 1.38 -9.56
CA SER A 125 -11.30 1.97 -8.43
C SER A 125 -12.24 2.64 -7.44
N PHE A 126 -11.75 2.85 -6.22
CA PHE A 126 -12.48 3.41 -5.09
C PHE A 126 -11.70 4.61 -4.54
N ILE A 127 -12.40 5.57 -3.94
CA ILE A 127 -11.75 6.68 -3.25
C ILE A 127 -11.82 6.42 -1.75
N LEU A 128 -10.65 6.38 -1.11
CA LEU A 128 -10.49 6.40 0.33
C LEU A 128 -10.20 7.83 0.79
N THR A 129 -11.00 8.34 1.72
CA THR A 129 -10.75 9.63 2.39
C THR A 129 -10.40 9.40 3.85
N LEU A 130 -9.43 10.14 4.39
CA LEU A 130 -9.12 10.15 5.82
C LEU A 130 -9.94 11.23 6.53
N VAL A 131 -10.82 10.84 7.43
CA VAL A 131 -11.65 11.78 8.21
C VAL A 131 -10.95 12.07 9.56
N PRO A 132 -10.62 13.33 9.86
CA PRO A 132 -10.01 13.69 11.14
C PRO A 132 -11.02 13.58 12.30
N PRO A 133 -10.56 13.62 13.55
CA PRO A 133 -11.43 13.75 14.71
C PRO A 133 -12.35 14.98 14.61
N LYS A 134 -13.56 14.90 15.18
CA LYS A 134 -14.61 15.95 15.07
C LYS A 134 -14.17 17.36 15.50
N ASN A 135 -13.15 17.47 16.36
CA ASN A 135 -12.62 18.72 16.89
C ASN A 135 -11.41 19.26 16.10
N MET A 136 -11.09 18.67 14.96
CA MET A 136 -9.98 19.07 14.10
C MET A 136 -10.50 19.39 12.70
N SER A 137 -10.23 20.62 12.24
CA SER A 137 -10.49 21.02 10.86
C SER A 137 -9.18 20.95 10.07
N ILE A 138 -9.23 20.31 8.91
CA ILE A 138 -8.10 20.23 7.98
C ILE A 138 -8.62 20.78 6.65
N SER A 139 -7.95 21.80 6.12
CA SER A 139 -8.38 22.53 4.91
C SER A 139 -8.44 21.64 3.68
N HIS A 140 -7.44 20.76 3.51
CA HIS A 140 -7.37 19.82 2.39
C HIS A 140 -6.93 18.45 2.88
N MET A 141 -7.80 17.46 2.68
CA MET A 141 -7.45 16.07 2.96
C MET A 141 -7.17 15.34 1.64
N PRO A 142 -6.02 14.67 1.51
CA PRO A 142 -5.76 13.81 0.36
C PRO A 142 -6.83 12.74 0.22
N GLN A 143 -7.29 12.55 -1.01
CA GLN A 143 -8.14 11.43 -1.42
C GLN A 143 -7.26 10.37 -2.07
N TYR A 144 -7.31 9.13 -1.59
CA TYR A 144 -6.49 8.05 -2.13
C TYR A 144 -7.33 7.23 -3.10
N ILE A 145 -6.84 7.04 -4.32
CA ILE A 145 -7.44 6.12 -5.29
C ILE A 145 -6.89 4.73 -4.99
N PHE A 146 -7.80 3.82 -4.67
CA PHE A 146 -7.52 2.44 -4.31
C PHE A 146 -8.15 1.50 -5.34
N ASN A 147 -7.34 0.58 -5.84
CA ASN A 147 -7.77 -0.52 -6.68
C ASN A 147 -7.55 -1.85 -5.93
N PRO A 148 -8.49 -2.80 -5.92
CA PRO A 148 -8.36 -4.04 -5.15
C PRO A 148 -7.22 -4.96 -5.61
N GLU A 149 -6.75 -4.85 -6.84
CA GLU A 149 -5.65 -5.63 -7.38
C GLU A 149 -4.30 -5.00 -7.04
N PHE A 150 -4.18 -3.68 -7.19
CA PHE A 150 -2.90 -2.98 -7.06
C PHE A 150 -2.69 -2.28 -5.70
N GLY A 151 -3.77 -2.02 -4.96
CA GLY A 151 -3.77 -1.23 -3.74
C GLY A 151 -3.93 0.27 -3.99
N PHE A 152 -3.19 1.10 -3.27
CA PHE A 152 -3.15 2.54 -3.53
C PHE A 152 -2.43 2.80 -4.85
N ILE A 153 -3.13 3.45 -5.78
CA ILE A 153 -2.66 3.67 -7.15
C ILE A 153 -2.50 5.16 -7.49
N ALA A 154 -3.26 6.02 -6.81
CA ALA A 154 -3.14 7.45 -6.96
C ALA A 154 -3.51 8.21 -5.69
N ILE A 155 -3.13 9.48 -5.61
CA ILE A 155 -3.62 10.44 -4.62
C ILE A 155 -4.19 11.64 -5.38
N LYS A 156 -5.45 11.94 -5.14
CA LYS A 156 -6.22 13.01 -5.75
C LYS A 156 -6.23 14.23 -4.80
N ASN A 157 -5.69 15.34 -5.28
CA ASN A 157 -5.73 16.72 -4.74
C ASN A 157 -5.72 17.69 -5.95
N GLU A 158 -5.25 18.95 -5.79
CA GLU A 158 -4.98 19.88 -6.91
C GLU A 158 -4.05 19.26 -7.96
N VAL A 159 -3.18 18.34 -7.53
CA VAL A 159 -2.33 17.52 -8.40
C VAL A 159 -2.64 16.03 -8.23
N THR A 160 -2.71 15.30 -9.34
CA THR A 160 -2.92 13.84 -9.29
C THR A 160 -1.57 13.13 -9.22
N LEU A 161 -1.30 12.50 -8.08
CA LEU A 161 -0.11 11.67 -7.87
C LEU A 161 -0.41 10.25 -8.34
N ILE A 162 0.40 9.66 -9.22
CA ILE A 162 0.15 8.30 -9.77
C ILE A 162 1.37 7.42 -9.62
N ARG A 163 1.16 6.15 -9.28
CA ARG A 163 2.20 5.12 -9.31
C ARG A 163 2.82 4.98 -10.71
N LYS A 164 4.15 5.10 -10.81
CA LYS A 164 4.87 5.01 -12.09
C LYS A 164 4.68 3.66 -12.79
N ASP A 165 4.59 2.58 -12.03
CA ASP A 165 4.55 1.22 -12.55
C ASP A 165 3.20 0.85 -13.20
N ILE A 166 2.15 1.63 -12.97
CA ILE A 166 0.81 1.43 -13.56
C ILE A 166 0.49 2.40 -14.69
N GLN A 167 1.35 3.38 -14.97
CA GLN A 167 1.10 4.40 -16.02
C GLN A 167 1.04 3.80 -17.44
N PHE A 168 1.55 2.59 -17.65
CA PHE A 168 1.61 1.92 -18.95
C PHE A 168 0.37 1.09 -19.31
N LEU A 169 -0.66 1.07 -18.46
CA LEU A 169 -1.91 0.32 -18.72
C LEU A 169 -2.93 1.10 -19.56
N GLU A 170 -2.53 2.21 -20.18
CA GLU A 170 -3.34 2.96 -21.14
C GLU A 170 -3.13 2.37 -22.54
N GLU A 171 -4.00 1.42 -22.91
CA GLU A 171 -4.35 1.13 -24.32
C GLU A 171 -5.70 1.79 -24.66
#